data_AF-A0A4R0IDD6-F1
#
_entry.id   AF-A0A4R0IDD6-F1
#
_cell.length_a   1.000
_cell.length_b   1.000
_cell.length_c   1.000
_cell.angle_alpha   90.00
_cell.angle_beta   90.00
_cell.angle_gamma   90.00
#
_symmetry.space_group_name_H-M   'P 1'
#
loop_
_entity.id
_entity.type
_entity.pdbx_description
1 polymer ?
#
loop_
_entity_poly.entity_id
_entity_poly.type
_entity_poly.pdbx_seq_one_letter_code
_entity_poly.pdbx_strand_id
1 'polypeptide(L)'
;MLTLRTAPGIVGRPDVRLTRSTPADLVRAVELAPGVAVEIDLADPSRWHAVDVRRWASADRDLLEALLGPAAVREVTGLLASGDAKAGVPLEVAPATVWRRLAVVDALDWWLQLPLNQGLLDAERAIVRARAATSLRSGALRRTFVDRAVVLARRSAGEVSTYLNGIAGASLPKALSSGLSRLAAGYASLAREVDGPDAALAAVQTAWERVSLAPLKSAASVVGALPALASSGVDPRRVRARVVGSDVQLVPTGTAVRVVVPAFAPLPSPVVADRLMVRLVDRRSGEAQVPALLTLQTSGAGKPVFTEVVPLRGASVDDLRADVFDADSAEPAASDTDLLRQRRAQLVLSEWRRTAAESRLSRSLRARNRRLVRLLDALAPSTGPLFHGGPAREDIADLVNGGSNHPWFSTTAAAGGPLVAELAAAYDPH
;
A
#
# COMPACT_ATOMS: atom_id res chain seq x y z
N MET A 1 -20.27 -12.92 1.36
CA MET A 1 -20.50 -13.94 2.38
C MET A 1 -19.23 -14.08 3.22
N LEU A 2 -19.29 -13.71 4.50
CA LEU A 2 -18.25 -13.94 5.51
C LEU A 2 -18.76 -14.99 6.50
N THR A 3 -17.88 -15.78 7.08
CA THR A 3 -18.24 -16.75 8.13
C THR A 3 -18.02 -16.14 9.50
N LEU A 4 -19.06 -16.16 10.34
CA LEU A 4 -18.94 -15.81 11.76
C LEU A 4 -18.15 -16.88 12.51
N ARG A 5 -17.08 -16.45 13.18
CA ARG A 5 -16.32 -17.22 14.16
C ARG A 5 -16.31 -16.45 15.46
N THR A 6 -16.75 -17.09 16.53
CA THR A 6 -16.64 -16.56 17.88
C THR A 6 -15.48 -17.24 18.58
N ALA A 7 -14.71 -16.48 19.35
CA ALA A 7 -13.80 -17.04 20.33
C ALA A 7 -14.36 -16.70 21.72
N PRO A 8 -14.37 -17.63 22.69
CA PRO A 8 -14.56 -17.23 24.07
C PRO A 8 -13.49 -16.19 24.41
N GLY A 9 -13.86 -15.15 25.16
CA GLY A 9 -13.07 -13.93 25.42
C GLY A 9 -11.75 -14.17 26.15
N ILE A 10 -10.83 -14.89 25.53
CA ILE A 10 -9.45 -15.07 25.96
C ILE A 10 -8.72 -13.76 25.70
N VAL A 11 -7.98 -13.30 26.71
CA VAL A 11 -7.15 -12.09 26.63
C VAL A 11 -6.24 -12.17 25.40
N GLY A 12 -6.42 -11.24 24.47
CA GLY A 12 -5.64 -11.15 23.23
C GLY A 12 -6.33 -11.64 21.94
N ARG A 13 -7.54 -12.21 22.00
CA ARG A 13 -8.32 -12.63 20.81
C ARG A 13 -9.59 -11.78 20.62
N PRO A 14 -10.06 -11.57 19.38
CA PRO A 14 -11.33 -10.90 19.12
C PRO A 14 -12.51 -11.78 19.56
N ASP A 15 -13.55 -11.17 20.12
CA ASP A 15 -14.80 -11.83 20.51
C ASP A 15 -15.56 -12.33 19.28
N VAL A 16 -15.54 -11.51 18.23
CA VAL A 16 -16.16 -11.78 16.94
C VAL A 16 -15.13 -11.60 15.84
N ARG A 17 -14.98 -12.65 15.03
CA ARG A 17 -14.18 -12.65 13.82
C ARG A 17 -15.04 -13.09 12.64
N LEU A 18 -15.33 -12.17 11.73
CA LEU A 18 -16.00 -12.47 10.47
C LEU A 18 -14.93 -12.72 9.41
N THR A 19 -14.78 -13.93 8.90
CA THR A 19 -13.69 -14.28 7.97
C THR A 19 -14.19 -14.99 6.72
N ARG A 20 -13.52 -14.79 5.60
CA ARG A 20 -13.70 -15.67 4.44
C ARG A 20 -13.08 -17.05 4.70
N SER A 21 -13.65 -18.07 4.08
CA SER A 21 -13.05 -19.42 4.03
C SER A 21 -11.93 -19.54 2.99
N THR A 22 -11.89 -18.62 2.02
CA THR A 22 -10.88 -18.62 0.95
C THR A 22 -9.55 -18.07 1.47
N PRO A 23 -8.43 -18.78 1.27
CA PRO A 23 -7.10 -18.25 1.61
C PRO A 23 -6.81 -17.00 0.79
N ALA A 24 -6.17 -16.01 1.43
CA ALA A 24 -5.71 -14.79 0.78
C ALA A 24 -4.21 -14.62 1.00
N ASP A 25 -3.50 -14.25 -0.06
CA ASP A 25 -2.04 -14.17 -0.03
C ASP A 25 -1.54 -12.79 0.43
N LEU A 26 -2.32 -11.73 0.21
CA LEU A 26 -1.92 -10.36 0.51
C LEU A 26 -2.84 -9.70 1.54
N VAL A 27 -2.95 -10.32 2.71
CA VAL A 27 -3.80 -9.82 3.79
C VAL A 27 -3.09 -8.75 4.62
N ARG A 28 -3.77 -7.64 4.87
CA ARG A 28 -3.34 -6.66 5.86
C ARG A 28 -4.48 -6.29 6.81
N ALA A 29 -4.21 -6.40 8.10
CA ALA A 29 -5.04 -5.86 9.15
C ALA A 29 -4.81 -4.34 9.29
N VAL A 30 -5.91 -3.59 9.35
CA VAL A 30 -5.94 -2.16 9.63
C VAL A 30 -6.93 -1.93 10.76
N GLU A 31 -6.46 -1.34 11.86
CA GLU A 31 -7.33 -0.94 12.96
C GLU A 31 -8.02 0.38 12.61
N LEU A 32 -9.36 0.35 12.52
CA LEU A 32 -10.16 1.51 12.17
C LEU A 32 -10.53 2.32 13.40
N ALA A 33 -10.89 1.63 14.48
CA ALA A 33 -11.21 2.20 15.78
C ALA A 33 -10.73 1.24 16.87
N PRO A 34 -10.58 1.69 18.13
CA PRO A 34 -10.16 0.84 19.22
C PRO A 34 -10.95 -0.46 19.27
N GLY A 35 -10.26 -1.58 19.04
CA GLY A 35 -10.88 -2.91 19.07
C GLY A 35 -11.69 -3.31 17.82
N VAL A 36 -11.72 -2.50 16.76
CA VAL A 36 -12.32 -2.85 15.46
C VAL A 36 -11.25 -2.80 14.38
N ALA A 37 -10.86 -3.97 13.88
CA ALA A 37 -9.90 -4.12 12.81
C ALA A 37 -10.51 -4.79 11.59
N VAL A 38 -10.06 -4.39 10.41
CA VAL A 38 -10.45 -5.02 9.15
C VAL A 38 -9.22 -5.60 8.47
N GLU A 39 -9.35 -6.81 7.98
CA GLU A 39 -8.37 -7.44 7.11
C GLU A 39 -8.81 -7.23 5.65
N ILE A 40 -7.95 -6.60 4.85
CA ILE A 40 -8.14 -6.46 3.40
C ILE A 40 -7.17 -7.39 2.69
N ASP A 41 -7.68 -8.09 1.70
CA ASP A 41 -6.84 -8.70 0.68
C ASP A 41 -6.50 -7.66 -0.38
N LEU A 42 -5.22 -7.30 -0.49
CA LEU A 42 -4.78 -6.33 -1.49
C LEU A 42 -4.74 -6.89 -2.91
N ALA A 43 -4.79 -8.22 -3.05
CA ALA A 43 -5.07 -8.86 -4.31
C ALA A 43 -6.55 -8.68 -4.72
N ASP A 44 -7.49 -8.69 -3.78
CA ASP A 44 -8.90 -8.38 -4.05
C ASP A 44 -9.44 -7.28 -3.12
N PRO A 45 -9.07 -6.00 -3.38
CA PRO A 45 -9.46 -4.89 -2.52
C PRO A 45 -10.97 -4.58 -2.62
N SER A 46 -11.71 -5.31 -3.45
CA SER A 46 -13.14 -5.11 -3.64
C SER A 46 -13.96 -5.64 -2.46
N ARG A 47 -13.37 -6.35 -1.49
CA ARG A 47 -14.10 -7.04 -0.41
C ARG A 47 -13.28 -7.05 0.89
N TRP A 48 -13.96 -7.17 2.03
CA TRP A 48 -13.31 -7.53 3.30
C TRP A 48 -12.85 -8.97 3.26
N HIS A 49 -11.62 -9.24 3.69
CA HIS A 49 -11.14 -10.59 3.94
C HIS A 49 -11.59 -11.06 5.33
N ALA A 50 -11.40 -10.21 6.34
CA ALA A 50 -11.94 -10.41 7.67
C ALA A 50 -12.32 -9.10 8.37
N VAL A 51 -13.17 -9.19 9.39
CA VAL A 51 -13.48 -8.11 10.33
C VAL A 51 -13.38 -8.68 11.74
N ASP A 52 -12.49 -8.10 12.53
CA ASP A 52 -12.17 -8.51 13.89
C ASP A 52 -12.70 -7.44 14.86
N VAL A 53 -13.53 -7.88 15.80
CA VAL A 53 -14.13 -7.00 16.82
C VAL A 53 -13.81 -7.56 18.19
N ARG A 54 -13.00 -6.82 18.95
CA ARG A 54 -12.73 -7.04 20.37
C ARG A 54 -13.86 -6.41 21.17
N ARG A 55 -14.46 -7.17 22.11
CA ARG A 55 -15.56 -6.70 22.96
C ARG A 55 -16.74 -6.16 22.14
N TRP A 56 -17.44 -7.07 21.44
CA TRP A 56 -18.56 -6.73 20.53
C TRP A 56 -19.60 -5.78 21.16
N ALA A 57 -19.98 -6.01 22.42
CA ALA A 57 -20.96 -5.20 23.13
C ALA A 57 -20.50 -3.75 23.40
N SER A 58 -19.20 -3.49 23.39
CA SER A 58 -18.61 -2.16 23.61
C SER A 58 -18.13 -1.48 22.32
N ALA A 59 -18.17 -2.18 21.19
CA ALA A 59 -17.78 -1.63 19.91
C ALA A 59 -18.80 -0.58 19.44
N ASP A 60 -18.32 0.46 18.75
CA ASP A 60 -19.17 1.52 18.22
C ASP A 60 -20.15 0.94 17.18
N ARG A 61 -21.44 1.00 17.49
CA ARG A 61 -22.49 0.42 16.67
C ARG A 61 -22.60 1.07 15.30
N ASP A 62 -22.42 2.39 15.20
CA ASP A 62 -22.51 3.09 13.92
C ASP A 62 -21.36 2.67 13.00
N LEU A 63 -20.16 2.45 13.56
CA LEU A 63 -19.05 1.89 12.81
C LEU A 63 -19.35 0.47 12.33
N LEU A 64 -19.88 -0.39 13.20
CA LEU A 64 -20.24 -1.76 12.81
C LEU A 64 -21.31 -1.76 11.71
N GLU A 65 -22.35 -0.92 11.83
CA GLU A 65 -23.39 -0.80 10.80
C GLU A 65 -22.83 -0.24 9.48
N ALA A 66 -21.86 0.68 9.54
CA ALA A 66 -21.21 1.23 8.34
C ALA A 66 -20.27 0.22 7.65
N LEU A 67 -19.62 -0.67 8.41
CA LEU A 67 -18.73 -1.71 7.91
C LEU A 67 -19.44 -2.95 7.41
N LEU A 68 -20.44 -3.41 8.17
CA LEU A 68 -21.10 -4.70 7.99
C LEU A 68 -22.50 -4.58 7.37
N GLY A 69 -23.15 -3.43 7.56
CA GLY A 69 -24.57 -3.23 7.25
C GLY A 69 -25.46 -3.52 8.46
N PRO A 70 -26.60 -2.80 8.62
CA PRO A 70 -27.51 -2.99 9.76
C PRO A 70 -28.07 -4.41 9.91
N ALA A 71 -28.29 -5.12 8.79
CA ALA A 71 -28.80 -6.49 8.82
C ALA A 71 -27.80 -7.46 9.46
N ALA A 72 -26.54 -7.43 9.02
CA ALA A 72 -25.47 -8.28 9.56
C ALA A 72 -25.22 -7.99 11.05
N VAL A 73 -25.23 -6.72 11.47
CA VAL A 73 -25.05 -6.35 12.88
C VAL A 73 -26.18 -6.92 13.76
N ARG A 74 -27.43 -6.84 13.31
CA ARG A 74 -28.57 -7.42 14.04
C ARG A 74 -28.45 -8.94 14.15
N GLU A 75 -28.07 -9.60 13.06
CA GLU A 75 -27.93 -11.06 13.01
C GLU A 75 -26.82 -11.55 13.95
N VAL A 76 -25.62 -10.94 13.88
CA VAL A 76 -24.51 -11.27 14.80
C VAL A 76 -24.92 -11.03 16.25
N THR A 77 -25.60 -9.92 16.54
CA THR A 77 -26.05 -9.60 17.91
C THR A 77 -27.05 -10.62 18.42
N GLY A 78 -27.99 -11.07 17.58
CA GLY A 78 -28.94 -12.13 17.93
C GLY A 78 -28.26 -13.47 18.21
N LEU A 79 -27.31 -13.87 17.36
CA LEU A 79 -26.56 -15.12 17.52
C LEU A 79 -25.69 -15.14 18.78
N LEU A 80 -25.11 -13.99 19.16
CA LEU A 80 -24.36 -13.85 20.40
C LEU A 80 -25.28 -13.94 21.63
N ALA A 81 -26.49 -13.37 21.55
CA ALA A 81 -27.45 -13.40 22.65
C ALA A 81 -28.05 -14.79 22.89
N SER A 82 -28.25 -15.59 21.84
CA SER A 82 -28.80 -16.95 21.97
C SER A 82 -27.75 -18.01 22.31
N GLY A 83 -26.45 -17.68 22.21
CA GLY A 83 -25.36 -18.65 22.36
C GLY A 83 -25.21 -19.60 21.15
N ASP A 84 -26.00 -19.40 20.08
CA ASP A 84 -25.98 -20.21 18.85
C ASP A 84 -24.92 -19.78 17.85
N ALA A 85 -24.02 -18.88 18.24
CA ALA A 85 -22.87 -18.47 17.45
C ALA A 85 -21.81 -19.60 17.37
N LYS A 86 -22.21 -20.79 16.92
CA LYS A 86 -21.31 -21.86 16.52
C LYS A 86 -20.60 -21.44 15.23
N ALA A 87 -19.33 -21.79 15.12
CA ALA A 87 -18.49 -21.46 13.98
C ALA A 87 -19.15 -21.90 12.66
N GLY A 88 -19.36 -20.96 11.74
CA GLY A 88 -19.83 -21.33 10.39
C GLY A 88 -20.94 -20.51 9.78
N VAL A 89 -21.65 -19.65 10.54
CA VAL A 89 -22.81 -18.93 10.00
C VAL A 89 -22.37 -17.95 8.91
N PRO A 90 -22.85 -18.11 7.67
CA PRO A 90 -22.49 -17.22 6.60
C PRO A 90 -23.33 -15.95 6.62
N LEU A 91 -22.67 -14.80 6.55
CA LEU A 91 -23.27 -13.47 6.63
C LEU A 91 -23.07 -12.69 5.34
N GLU A 92 -24.16 -12.09 4.87
CA GLU A 92 -24.10 -11.08 3.81
C GLU A 92 -23.75 -9.72 4.41
N VAL A 93 -22.72 -9.07 3.86
CA VAL A 93 -22.16 -7.84 4.39
C VAL A 93 -22.22 -6.76 3.33
N ALA A 94 -22.60 -5.55 3.73
CA ALA A 94 -22.61 -4.38 2.86
C ALA A 94 -21.21 -4.10 2.28
N PRO A 95 -21.12 -3.52 1.08
CA PRO A 95 -19.84 -3.30 0.42
C PRO A 95 -18.94 -2.27 1.13
N ALA A 96 -19.45 -1.41 2.02
CA ALA A 96 -18.66 -0.45 2.83
C ALA A 96 -17.55 0.27 2.03
N THR A 97 -17.87 0.77 0.83
CA THR A 97 -16.91 1.20 -0.20
C THR A 97 -15.89 2.22 0.29
N VAL A 98 -16.31 3.19 1.10
CA VAL A 98 -15.46 4.27 1.62
C VAL A 98 -14.49 3.74 2.69
N TRP A 99 -14.96 2.87 3.59
CA TRP A 99 -14.14 2.22 4.60
C TRP A 99 -13.11 1.28 3.96
N ARG A 100 -13.49 0.55 2.91
CA ARG A 100 -12.54 -0.26 2.14
C ARG A 100 -11.46 0.61 1.53
N ARG A 101 -11.83 1.75 0.93
CA ARG A 101 -10.86 2.70 0.39
C ARG A 101 -9.91 3.21 1.47
N LEU A 102 -10.42 3.54 2.66
CA LEU A 102 -9.59 3.99 3.78
C LEU A 102 -8.53 2.96 4.14
N ALA A 103 -8.96 1.72 4.38
CA ALA A 103 -8.04 0.68 4.80
C ALA A 103 -7.12 0.20 3.65
N VAL A 104 -7.55 0.28 2.38
CA VAL A 104 -6.66 0.11 1.23
C VAL A 104 -5.58 1.18 1.25
N VAL A 105 -5.93 2.47 1.37
CA VAL A 105 -4.98 3.59 1.38
C VAL A 105 -4.02 3.52 2.57
N ASP A 106 -4.50 3.15 3.76
CA ASP A 106 -3.65 2.92 4.92
C ASP A 106 -2.68 1.73 4.70
N ALA A 107 -3.10 0.72 3.92
CA ALA A 107 -2.24 -0.40 3.53
C ALA A 107 -1.36 -0.11 2.30
N LEU A 108 -1.64 0.91 1.48
CA LEU A 108 -0.94 1.16 0.20
C LEU A 108 0.57 1.39 0.40
N ASP A 109 0.92 2.15 1.42
CA ASP A 109 2.30 2.51 1.80
C ASP A 109 3.18 1.28 2.09
N TRP A 110 2.57 0.30 2.75
CA TRP A 110 3.24 -0.95 3.10
C TRP A 110 3.52 -1.85 1.90
N TRP A 111 2.76 -1.72 0.82
CA TRP A 111 2.71 -2.74 -0.23
C TRP A 111 3.15 -2.26 -1.59
N LEU A 112 2.93 -0.98 -1.90
CA LEU A 112 3.30 -0.43 -3.20
C LEU A 112 4.80 -0.33 -3.37
N GLN A 113 5.60 -0.23 -2.30
CA GLN A 113 7.08 -0.18 -2.41
C GLN A 113 7.57 0.92 -3.36
N LEU A 114 6.75 1.94 -3.60
CA LEU A 114 6.99 3.00 -4.55
C LEU A 114 7.31 4.28 -3.76
N PRO A 115 8.14 5.18 -4.31
CA PRO A 115 8.17 6.57 -3.85
C PRO A 115 6.78 7.15 -4.02
N LEU A 116 5.99 7.14 -2.96
CA LEU A 116 4.82 7.98 -2.89
C LEU A 116 5.28 9.26 -2.19
N ASN A 117 5.04 10.43 -2.79
CA ASN A 117 5.04 11.71 -2.10
C ASN A 117 4.12 11.54 -0.89
N GLN A 118 4.76 11.53 0.26
CA GLN A 118 4.11 11.23 1.52
C GLN A 118 2.97 12.22 1.78
N GLY A 119 3.15 13.49 1.41
CA GLY A 119 2.11 14.52 1.43
C GLY A 119 0.89 14.21 0.58
N LEU A 120 1.04 13.74 -0.66
CA LEU A 120 -0.10 13.35 -1.50
C LEU A 120 -0.83 12.11 -0.96
N LEU A 121 -0.09 11.15 -0.41
CA LEU A 121 -0.67 9.98 0.24
C LEU A 121 -1.42 10.35 1.52
N ASP A 122 -0.83 11.21 2.35
CA ASP A 122 -1.43 11.69 3.61
C ASP A 122 -2.64 12.59 3.34
N ALA A 123 -2.61 13.38 2.27
CA ALA A 123 -3.78 14.09 1.77
C ALA A 123 -4.93 13.16 1.38
N GLU A 124 -4.66 12.09 0.60
CA GLU A 124 -5.69 11.11 0.26
C GLU A 124 -6.19 10.39 1.53
N ARG A 125 -5.30 10.00 2.46
CA ARG A 125 -5.68 9.41 3.76
C ARG A 125 -6.62 10.34 4.54
N ALA A 126 -6.30 11.64 4.60
CA ALA A 126 -7.12 12.63 5.28
C ALA A 126 -8.51 12.73 4.64
N ILE A 127 -8.58 12.88 3.32
CA ILE A 127 -9.85 13.04 2.60
C ILE A 127 -10.72 11.79 2.70
N VAL A 128 -10.12 10.61 2.54
CA VAL A 128 -10.85 9.34 2.64
C VAL A 128 -11.32 9.10 4.06
N ARG A 129 -10.53 9.47 5.08
CA ARG A 129 -10.94 9.40 6.49
C ARG A 129 -12.10 10.34 6.80
N ALA A 130 -12.09 11.57 6.26
CA ALA A 130 -13.20 12.50 6.37
C ALA A 130 -14.48 11.97 5.70
N ARG A 131 -14.37 11.41 4.49
CA ARG A 131 -15.49 10.75 3.80
C ARG A 131 -16.00 9.52 4.55
N ALA A 132 -15.12 8.75 5.20
CA ALA A 132 -15.54 7.63 6.03
C ALA A 132 -16.39 8.14 7.21
N ALA A 133 -15.96 9.26 7.82
CA ALA A 133 -16.68 9.89 8.91
C ALA A 133 -18.10 10.33 8.52
N THR A 134 -18.34 10.77 7.27
CA THR A 134 -19.70 11.15 6.81
C THR A 134 -20.68 9.98 6.74
N SER A 135 -20.19 8.73 6.74
CA SER A 135 -21.05 7.55 6.78
C SER A 135 -21.55 7.17 8.18
N LEU A 136 -21.03 7.82 9.23
CA LEU A 136 -21.44 7.62 10.63
C LEU A 136 -22.57 8.59 10.99
N ARG A 137 -23.58 8.13 11.75
CA ARG A 137 -24.84 8.88 12.03
C ARG A 137 -24.69 10.05 13.02
N SER A 138 -23.46 10.52 13.27
CA SER A 138 -23.02 11.49 14.29
C SER A 138 -22.64 10.85 15.63
N GLY A 139 -21.61 11.41 16.30
CA GLY A 139 -21.08 10.85 17.54
C GLY A 139 -19.63 11.27 17.82
N ALA A 140 -19.09 10.81 18.94
CA ALA A 140 -17.69 11.07 19.31
C ALA A 140 -16.70 10.45 18.30
N LEU A 141 -17.04 9.29 17.73
CA LEU A 141 -16.22 8.63 16.72
C LEU A 141 -16.15 9.41 15.40
N ARG A 142 -17.31 9.92 14.90
CA ARG A 142 -17.33 10.81 13.73
C ARG A 142 -16.43 12.02 13.95
N ARG A 143 -16.57 12.71 15.09
CA ARG A 143 -15.73 13.86 15.45
C ARG A 143 -14.25 13.49 15.46
N THR A 144 -13.88 12.41 16.15
CA THR A 144 -12.50 11.91 16.20
C THR A 144 -11.92 11.65 14.81
N PHE A 145 -12.70 11.07 13.90
CA PHE A 145 -12.28 10.82 12.53
C PHE A 145 -12.09 12.12 11.73
N VAL A 146 -13.00 13.08 11.88
CA VAL A 146 -12.90 14.40 11.25
C VAL A 146 -11.69 15.16 11.80
N ASP A 147 -11.51 15.22 13.11
CA ASP A 147 -10.38 15.90 13.76
C ASP A 147 -9.05 15.33 13.30
N ARG A 148 -8.92 13.99 13.27
CA ARG A 148 -7.72 13.32 12.75
C ARG A 148 -7.50 13.60 11.27
N ALA A 149 -8.57 13.67 10.47
CA ALA A 149 -8.48 14.02 9.06
C ALA A 149 -8.01 15.46 8.86
N VAL A 150 -8.53 16.42 9.62
CA VAL A 150 -8.10 17.83 9.60
C VAL A 150 -6.62 17.95 9.99
N VAL A 151 -6.20 17.31 11.07
CA VAL A 151 -4.79 17.32 11.51
C VAL A 151 -3.88 16.74 10.43
N LEU A 152 -4.26 15.62 9.81
CA LEU A 152 -3.46 15.01 8.75
C LEU A 152 -3.41 15.88 7.49
N ALA A 153 -4.54 16.47 7.08
CA ALA A 153 -4.60 17.37 5.93
C ALA A 153 -3.75 18.63 6.13
N ARG A 154 -3.73 19.21 7.34
CA ARG A 154 -2.87 20.36 7.67
C ARG A 154 -1.39 20.00 7.56
N ARG A 155 -1.00 18.80 8.01
CA ARG A 155 0.39 18.33 7.93
C ARG A 155 0.86 18.14 6.50
N SER A 156 0.00 17.61 5.62
CA SER A 156 0.33 17.40 4.22
C SER A 156 0.12 18.64 3.32
N ALA A 157 -0.60 19.65 3.80
CA ALA A 157 -0.97 20.83 3.00
C ALA A 157 0.24 21.51 2.33
N GLY A 158 1.35 21.68 3.05
CA GLY A 158 2.55 22.32 2.50
C GLY A 158 3.17 21.55 1.33
N GLU A 159 3.30 20.23 1.47
CA GLU A 159 3.82 19.35 0.40
C GLU A 159 2.87 19.32 -0.80
N VAL A 160 1.56 19.25 -0.57
CA VAL A 160 0.52 19.28 -1.62
C VAL A 160 0.53 20.61 -2.36
N SER A 161 0.56 21.74 -1.65
CA SER A 161 0.62 23.07 -2.27
C SER A 161 1.89 23.26 -3.09
N THR A 162 3.04 22.79 -2.58
CA THR A 162 4.32 22.83 -3.30
C THR A 162 4.22 22.02 -4.60
N TYR A 163 3.68 20.81 -4.53
CA TYR A 163 3.43 19.97 -5.70
C TYR A 163 2.51 20.66 -6.73
N LEU A 164 1.35 21.17 -6.29
CA LEU A 164 0.39 21.84 -7.16
C LEU A 164 0.97 23.09 -7.83
N ASN A 165 1.77 23.89 -7.10
CA ASN A 165 2.45 25.05 -7.68
C ASN A 165 3.53 24.63 -8.68
N GLY A 166 4.24 23.52 -8.44
CA GLY A 166 5.27 23.00 -9.37
C GLY A 166 4.70 22.60 -10.74
N ILE A 167 3.46 22.11 -10.77
CA ILE A 167 2.77 21.72 -12.01
C ILE A 167 1.88 22.83 -12.59
N ALA A 168 1.88 24.03 -11.98
CA ALA A 168 1.06 25.14 -12.44
C ALA A 168 1.50 25.59 -13.84
N GLY A 169 0.55 25.63 -14.79
CA GLY A 169 0.83 25.94 -16.19
C GLY A 169 1.07 24.72 -17.09
N ALA A 170 1.19 23.51 -16.53
CA ALA A 170 1.34 22.28 -17.31
C ALA A 170 -0.01 21.76 -17.83
N SER A 171 -0.02 21.20 -19.05
CA SER A 171 -1.18 20.48 -19.58
C SER A 171 -1.30 19.09 -18.94
N LEU A 172 -2.17 18.95 -17.94
CA LEU A 172 -2.34 17.70 -17.21
C LEU A 172 -3.19 16.67 -17.96
N PRO A 173 -2.83 15.36 -17.93
CA PRO A 173 -3.74 14.30 -18.37
C PRO A 173 -5.08 14.36 -17.62
N LYS A 174 -6.20 14.12 -18.32
CA LYS A 174 -7.57 14.21 -17.76
C LYS A 174 -7.74 13.43 -16.46
N ALA A 175 -7.15 12.23 -16.36
CA ALA A 175 -7.25 11.41 -15.18
C ALA A 175 -6.51 12.01 -13.97
N LEU A 176 -5.36 12.64 -14.19
CA LEU A 176 -4.58 13.35 -13.18
C LEU A 176 -5.31 14.62 -12.73
N SER A 177 -5.76 15.46 -13.67
CA SER A 177 -6.57 16.64 -13.37
C SER A 177 -7.82 16.28 -12.56
N SER A 178 -8.53 15.22 -12.94
CA SER A 178 -9.69 14.70 -12.19
C SER A 178 -9.31 14.19 -10.79
N GLY A 179 -8.14 13.58 -10.64
CA GLY A 179 -7.60 13.16 -9.34
C GLY A 179 -7.32 14.34 -8.42
N LEU A 180 -6.54 15.31 -8.90
CA LEU A 180 -6.16 16.50 -8.15
C LEU A 180 -7.36 17.41 -7.85
N SER A 181 -8.31 17.53 -8.77
CA SER A 181 -9.58 18.22 -8.52
C SER A 181 -10.37 17.59 -7.37
N ARG A 182 -10.44 16.25 -7.30
CA ARG A 182 -11.08 15.56 -6.17
C ARG A 182 -10.31 15.74 -4.86
N LEU A 183 -8.99 15.84 -4.93
CA LEU A 183 -8.13 16.10 -3.78
C LEU A 183 -8.38 17.52 -3.26
N ALA A 184 -8.33 18.53 -4.13
CA ALA A 184 -8.66 19.92 -3.81
C ALA A 184 -10.08 20.04 -3.24
N ALA A 185 -11.09 19.44 -3.88
CA ALA A 185 -12.45 19.43 -3.35
C ALA A 185 -12.53 18.80 -1.94
N GLY A 186 -11.71 17.79 -1.66
CA GLY A 186 -11.61 17.19 -0.32
C GLY A 186 -11.04 18.14 0.72
N TYR A 187 -10.00 18.91 0.38
CA TYR A 187 -9.48 19.98 1.24
C TYR A 187 -10.53 21.08 1.50
N ALA A 188 -11.30 21.46 0.47
CA ALA A 188 -12.37 22.44 0.61
C ALA A 188 -13.47 21.94 1.56
N SER A 189 -13.85 20.66 1.46
CA SER A 189 -14.80 20.05 2.39
C SER A 189 -14.25 20.03 3.83
N LEU A 190 -12.98 19.68 4.03
CA LEU A 190 -12.34 19.70 5.34
C LEU A 190 -12.27 21.09 5.96
N ALA A 191 -12.05 22.13 5.14
CA ALA A 191 -12.02 23.51 5.61
C ALA A 191 -13.37 23.97 6.17
N ARG A 192 -14.48 23.39 5.71
CA ARG A 192 -15.83 23.68 6.24
C ARG A 192 -16.11 23.01 7.59
N GLU A 193 -15.30 22.03 7.99
CA GLU A 193 -15.42 21.37 9.30
C GLU A 193 -14.60 22.08 10.39
N VAL A 194 -13.85 23.14 10.04
CA VAL A 194 -13.04 23.94 10.97
C VAL A 194 -13.77 25.25 11.30
N ASP A 195 -13.77 25.63 12.58
CA ASP A 195 -14.28 26.93 13.01
C ASP A 195 -13.31 28.04 12.59
N GLY A 196 -13.74 28.89 11.65
CA GLY A 196 -12.96 30.03 11.18
C GLY A 196 -11.99 29.72 10.03
N PRO A 197 -11.20 30.72 9.61
CA PRO A 197 -10.30 30.58 8.46
C PRO A 197 -9.12 29.66 8.77
N ASP A 198 -8.86 28.70 7.88
CA ASP A 198 -7.71 27.80 7.95
C ASP A 198 -6.73 28.08 6.80
N ALA A 199 -5.63 28.78 7.12
CA ALA A 199 -4.64 29.19 6.12
C ALA A 199 -3.96 28.01 5.41
N ALA A 200 -3.74 26.88 6.10
CA ALA A 200 -3.09 25.71 5.52
C ALA A 200 -4.00 25.03 4.49
N LEU A 201 -5.28 24.83 4.83
CA LEU A 201 -6.25 24.24 3.90
C LEU A 201 -6.58 25.18 2.73
N ALA A 202 -6.64 26.50 3.00
CA ALA A 202 -6.84 27.51 1.98
C ALA A 202 -5.68 27.57 0.96
N ALA A 203 -4.43 27.40 1.42
CA ALA A 203 -3.26 27.40 0.54
C ALA A 203 -3.31 26.30 -0.53
N VAL A 204 -3.93 25.15 -0.23
CA VAL A 204 -4.14 24.08 -1.22
C VAL A 204 -5.19 24.49 -2.26
N GLN A 205 -6.26 25.17 -1.85
CA GLN A 205 -7.27 25.70 -2.79
C GLN A 205 -6.65 26.73 -3.74
N THR A 206 -5.92 27.70 -3.18
CA THR A 206 -5.25 28.73 -3.99
C THR A 206 -4.23 28.14 -4.96
N ALA A 207 -3.48 27.11 -4.54
CA ALA A 207 -2.56 26.41 -5.44
C ALA A 207 -3.33 25.68 -6.56
N TRP A 208 -4.45 25.03 -6.25
CA TRP A 208 -5.30 24.37 -7.26
C TRP A 208 -5.93 25.37 -8.24
N GLU A 209 -6.39 26.54 -7.77
CA GLU A 209 -6.96 27.59 -8.63
C GLU A 209 -5.98 28.00 -9.72
N ARG A 210 -4.70 28.19 -9.37
CA ARG A 210 -3.63 28.51 -10.34
C ARG A 210 -3.43 27.43 -11.39
N VAL A 211 -3.51 26.15 -10.97
CA VAL A 211 -3.44 25.01 -11.90
C VAL A 211 -4.68 24.97 -12.81
N SER A 212 -5.87 25.25 -12.26
CA SER A 212 -7.14 25.16 -12.99
C SER A 212 -7.40 26.31 -13.96
N LEU A 213 -6.84 27.50 -13.70
CA LEU A 213 -6.97 28.71 -14.52
C LEU A 213 -5.90 28.82 -15.61
N ALA A 214 -4.88 27.97 -15.59
CA ALA A 214 -3.85 27.97 -16.63
C ALA A 214 -4.48 27.60 -18.00
N PRO A 215 -4.28 28.43 -19.05
CA PRO A 215 -4.80 28.11 -20.37
C PRO A 215 -4.21 26.80 -20.87
N LEU A 216 -5.07 25.92 -21.41
CA LEU A 216 -4.70 24.67 -22.08
C LEU A 216 -3.80 24.99 -23.28
N LYS A 217 -2.50 25.18 -23.06
CA LYS A 217 -1.53 25.18 -24.15
C LYS A 217 -1.43 23.76 -24.69
N SER A 218 -1.60 23.64 -26.00
CA SER A 218 -1.56 22.40 -26.77
C SER A 218 -0.41 21.48 -26.33
N ALA A 219 -0.72 20.20 -26.22
CA ALA A 219 0.12 19.15 -25.66
C ALA A 219 1.51 19.10 -26.30
N ALA A 220 2.55 19.48 -25.54
CA ALA A 220 3.87 18.97 -25.80
C ALA A 220 3.88 17.48 -25.39
N SER A 221 4.19 16.63 -26.36
CA SER A 221 4.48 15.23 -26.14
C SER A 221 5.74 15.10 -25.29
N VAL A 222 5.61 14.96 -23.97
CA VAL A 222 6.71 14.60 -23.08
C VAL A 222 7.01 13.11 -23.27
N VAL A 223 7.85 12.82 -24.27
CA VAL A 223 8.54 11.53 -24.38
C VAL A 223 9.83 11.67 -23.60
N GLY A 224 9.74 11.46 -22.28
CA GLY A 224 10.91 11.24 -21.42
C GLY A 224 11.24 9.74 -21.43
N ALA A 225 12.43 9.38 -21.91
CA ALA A 225 12.94 8.02 -21.80
C ALA A 225 13.33 7.72 -20.35
N LEU A 226 12.80 6.61 -19.79
CA LEU A 226 13.23 6.08 -18.50
C LEU A 226 14.70 5.63 -18.56
N PRO A 227 15.50 5.80 -17.50
CA PRO A 227 16.81 5.17 -17.43
C PRO A 227 16.67 3.64 -17.50
N ALA A 228 17.52 3.02 -18.32
CA ALA A 228 17.57 1.59 -18.48
C ALA A 228 18.08 0.93 -17.18
N LEU A 229 17.28 0.00 -16.64
CA LEU A 229 17.73 -0.92 -15.60
C LEU A 229 18.79 -1.84 -16.22
N ALA A 230 20.04 -1.65 -15.81
CA ALA A 230 21.14 -2.54 -16.17
C ALA A 230 20.96 -3.91 -15.49
N SER A 231 21.37 -4.96 -16.20
CA SER A 231 21.40 -6.35 -15.76
C SER A 231 22.42 -6.54 -14.63
N SER A 232 21.97 -6.96 -13.43
CA SER A 232 22.81 -7.35 -12.30
C SER A 232 22.19 -8.53 -11.54
N GLY A 233 23.03 -9.44 -11.05
CA GLY A 233 22.74 -10.79 -10.54
C GLY A 233 22.03 -10.89 -9.19
N VAL A 234 21.02 -10.05 -8.95
CA VAL A 234 20.13 -10.16 -7.78
C VAL A 234 18.78 -10.73 -8.21
N ASP A 235 18.33 -11.78 -7.52
CA ASP A 235 17.02 -12.39 -7.73
C ASP A 235 15.91 -11.42 -7.27
N PRO A 236 15.04 -10.92 -8.18
CA PRO A 236 13.94 -10.00 -7.86
C PRO A 236 12.87 -10.61 -6.94
N ARG A 237 13.00 -11.89 -6.55
CA ARG A 237 12.10 -12.61 -5.64
C ARG A 237 12.29 -12.31 -4.16
N ARG A 238 13.26 -11.48 -3.70
CA ARG A 238 13.58 -11.38 -2.25
C ARG A 238 13.85 -10.00 -1.63
N VAL A 239 13.59 -8.88 -2.32
CA VAL A 239 13.78 -7.52 -1.76
C VAL A 239 12.44 -6.88 -1.34
N ARG A 240 12.37 -6.21 -0.17
CA ARG A 240 11.24 -5.33 0.22
C ARG A 240 11.63 -3.83 0.17
N ALA A 241 10.85 -3.08 -0.59
CA ALA A 241 10.28 -1.73 -0.43
C ALA A 241 11.14 -0.47 -0.21
N ARG A 242 12.18 -0.49 0.63
CA ARG A 242 12.92 0.74 0.98
C ARG A 242 14.34 0.79 0.43
N VAL A 243 14.71 -0.27 -0.31
CA VAL A 243 15.97 -0.43 -1.03
C VAL A 243 15.69 -0.16 -2.50
N VAL A 244 16.27 0.90 -3.06
CA VAL A 244 16.32 1.03 -4.52
C VAL A 244 17.32 0.03 -5.02
N GLY A 245 16.79 -1.01 -5.66
CA GLY A 245 17.57 -1.78 -6.62
C GLY A 245 18.23 -3.03 -6.07
N SER A 246 18.73 -3.76 -7.06
CA SER A 246 19.60 -4.94 -7.07
C SER A 246 20.93 -4.79 -6.32
N ASP A 247 21.03 -3.90 -5.33
CA ASP A 247 22.30 -3.34 -4.87
C ASP A 247 22.52 -3.57 -3.37
N VAL A 248 21.92 -4.62 -2.79
CA VAL A 248 22.36 -5.11 -1.48
C VAL A 248 23.73 -5.74 -1.65
N GLN A 249 24.77 -5.02 -1.27
CA GLN A 249 26.14 -5.48 -1.40
C GLN A 249 26.56 -6.17 -0.11
N LEU A 250 27.00 -7.41 -0.24
CA LEU A 250 27.71 -8.13 0.80
C LEU A 250 29.20 -7.91 0.56
N VAL A 251 29.77 -6.95 1.28
CA VAL A 251 31.20 -6.63 1.18
C VAL A 251 31.93 -7.44 2.25
N PRO A 252 32.79 -8.40 1.88
CA PRO A 252 33.53 -9.19 2.85
C PRO A 252 34.46 -8.29 3.68
N THR A 253 34.39 -8.43 5.00
CA THR A 253 35.25 -7.75 5.97
C THR A 253 35.86 -8.79 6.90
N GLY A 254 36.71 -9.66 6.35
CA GLY A 254 37.37 -10.74 7.10
C GLY A 254 36.35 -11.78 7.60
N THR A 255 36.17 -11.86 8.92
CA THR A 255 35.25 -12.80 9.59
C THR A 255 33.81 -12.29 9.68
N ALA A 256 33.53 -11.11 9.12
CA ALA A 256 32.22 -10.50 9.06
C ALA A 256 31.91 -10.02 7.64
N VAL A 257 30.64 -9.77 7.37
CA VAL A 257 30.18 -9.17 6.12
C VAL A 257 29.54 -7.83 6.41
N ARG A 258 29.95 -6.81 5.68
CA ARG A 258 29.26 -5.53 5.67
C ARG A 258 28.11 -5.64 4.68
N VAL A 259 26.89 -5.49 5.19
CA VAL A 259 25.70 -5.38 4.36
C VAL A 259 25.51 -3.90 4.04
N VAL A 260 25.56 -3.55 2.76
CA VAL A 260 25.30 -2.18 2.29
C VAL A 260 24.02 -2.17 1.48
N VAL A 261 23.11 -1.29 1.85
CA VAL A 261 21.76 -1.19 1.30
C VAL A 261 21.51 0.27 0.91
N PRO A 262 21.50 0.63 -0.38
CA PRO A 262 21.32 2.03 -0.76
C PRO A 262 19.94 2.56 -0.34
N ALA A 263 19.93 3.76 0.25
CA ALA A 263 18.69 4.40 0.68
C ALA A 263 17.91 4.93 -0.51
N PHE A 264 16.60 4.74 -0.47
CA PHE A 264 15.71 5.13 -1.57
C PHE A 264 15.63 6.64 -1.78
N ALA A 265 15.51 7.41 -0.69
CA ALA A 265 15.39 8.86 -0.74
C ALA A 265 16.74 9.51 -0.40
N PRO A 266 17.08 10.66 -1.02
CA PRO A 266 18.27 11.43 -0.65
C PRO A 266 18.23 11.91 0.81
N LEU A 267 17.04 12.03 1.40
CA LEU A 267 16.79 12.33 2.81
C LEU A 267 15.67 11.41 3.34
N PRO A 268 15.99 10.22 3.86
CA PRO A 268 15.00 9.36 4.51
C PRO A 268 14.52 10.01 5.82
N SER A 269 13.23 9.91 6.12
CA SER A 269 12.71 10.33 7.43
C SER A 269 13.39 9.53 8.55
N PRO A 270 13.86 10.17 9.64
CA PRO A 270 14.55 9.46 10.73
C PRO A 270 13.69 8.40 11.41
N VAL A 271 12.37 8.60 11.50
CA VAL A 271 11.41 7.62 12.05
C VAL A 271 11.35 6.32 11.22
N VAL A 272 11.70 6.41 9.93
CA VAL A 272 11.74 5.31 8.96
C VAL A 272 13.13 4.65 8.93
N ALA A 273 14.18 5.40 9.26
CA ALA A 273 15.57 4.92 9.27
C ALA A 273 15.84 3.96 10.43
N ASP A 274 15.23 4.19 11.60
CA ASP A 274 15.51 3.44 12.84
C ASP A 274 14.80 2.07 12.94
N ARG A 275 14.23 1.55 11.85
CA ARG A 275 13.42 0.31 11.87
C ARG A 275 13.91 -0.79 10.94
N LEU A 276 14.90 -0.49 10.12
CA LEU A 276 15.36 -1.41 9.09
C LEU A 276 16.32 -2.43 9.72
N MET A 277 15.99 -3.71 9.63
CA MET A 277 16.81 -4.81 10.12
C MET A 277 17.33 -5.65 8.96
N VAL A 278 18.44 -6.34 9.18
CA VAL A 278 18.98 -7.38 8.30
C VAL A 278 19.18 -8.67 9.09
N ARG A 279 18.88 -9.82 8.50
CA ARG A 279 19.36 -11.11 8.98
C ARG A 279 20.13 -11.83 7.89
N LEU A 280 21.17 -12.56 8.27
CA LEU A 280 21.86 -13.47 7.38
C LEU A 280 21.19 -14.85 7.46
N VAL A 281 20.93 -15.46 6.31
CA VAL A 281 20.37 -16.80 6.19
C VAL A 281 21.35 -17.65 5.40
N ASP A 282 21.72 -18.79 5.95
CA ASP A 282 22.49 -19.79 5.23
C ASP A 282 21.58 -20.46 4.18
N ARG A 283 22.02 -20.43 2.92
CA ARG A 283 21.26 -20.97 1.79
C ARG A 283 21.15 -22.49 1.82
N ARG A 284 22.09 -23.18 2.46
CA ARG A 284 22.16 -24.64 2.49
C ARG A 284 21.29 -25.22 3.59
N SER A 285 21.33 -24.61 4.78
CA SER A 285 20.60 -25.06 5.97
C SER A 285 19.25 -24.36 6.14
N GLY A 286 19.06 -23.18 5.56
CA GLY A 286 17.90 -22.32 5.81
C GLY A 286 17.94 -21.64 7.19
N GLU A 287 19.00 -21.85 7.97
CA GLU A 287 19.13 -21.31 9.32
C GLU A 287 19.37 -19.80 9.28
N ALA A 288 18.53 -19.06 10.01
CA ALA A 288 18.58 -17.60 10.09
C ALA A 288 19.36 -17.16 11.33
N GLN A 289 20.34 -16.29 11.13
CA GLN A 289 21.05 -15.63 12.21
C GLN A 289 20.17 -14.56 12.89
N VAL A 290 20.62 -14.14 14.08
CA VAL A 290 19.98 -13.05 14.84
C VAL A 290 19.94 -11.78 13.98
N PRO A 291 18.77 -11.15 13.84
CA PRO A 291 18.64 -9.89 13.12
C PRO A 291 19.48 -8.76 13.73
N ALA A 292 20.08 -7.93 12.87
CA ALA A 292 20.82 -6.73 13.23
C ALA A 292 20.12 -5.49 12.66
N LEU A 293 20.15 -4.37 13.38
CA LEU A 293 19.61 -3.10 12.90
C LEU A 293 20.57 -2.47 11.88
N LEU A 294 20.07 -2.01 10.75
CA LEU A 294 20.83 -1.26 9.76
C LEU A 294 20.85 0.22 10.12
N THR A 295 22.03 0.84 10.10
CA THR A 295 22.19 2.27 10.40
C THR A 295 22.31 3.11 9.14
N LEU A 296 21.61 4.25 9.08
CA LEU A 296 21.69 5.18 7.96
C LEU A 296 23.02 5.95 8.02
N GLN A 297 23.80 5.88 6.94
CA GLN A 297 25.07 6.56 6.75
C GLN A 297 25.11 7.25 5.38
N THR A 298 26.09 8.12 5.16
CA THR A 298 26.35 8.71 3.84
C THR A 298 27.55 7.99 3.22
N SER A 299 27.36 7.41 2.04
CA SER A 299 28.46 6.77 1.30
C SER A 299 29.50 7.80 0.85
N GLY A 300 30.72 7.34 0.53
CA GLY A 300 31.79 8.20 -0.01
C GLY A 300 31.44 8.91 -1.33
N ALA A 301 30.36 8.50 -2.00
CA ALA A 301 29.82 9.15 -3.20
C ALA A 301 28.68 10.14 -2.90
N GLY A 302 28.47 10.52 -1.64
CA GLY A 302 27.44 11.49 -1.23
C GLY A 302 26.01 10.94 -1.21
N LYS A 303 25.80 9.65 -1.49
CA LYS A 303 24.47 9.02 -1.45
C LYS A 303 24.20 8.38 -0.09
N PRO A 304 23.01 8.54 0.51
CA PRO A 304 22.65 7.85 1.74
C PRO A 304 22.56 6.32 1.53
N VAL A 305 23.13 5.56 2.45
CA VAL A 305 23.17 4.09 2.47
C VAL A 305 22.90 3.58 3.88
N PHE A 306 22.10 2.54 4.01
CA PHE A 306 21.94 1.77 5.23
C PHE A 306 23.04 0.71 5.29
N THR A 307 23.76 0.62 6.41
CA THR A 307 24.84 -0.34 6.55
C THR A 307 24.87 -0.96 7.94
N GLU A 308 25.32 -2.21 8.01
CA GLU A 308 25.68 -2.87 9.26
C GLU A 308 26.73 -3.95 9.01
N VAL A 309 27.52 -4.28 10.04
CA VAL A 309 28.52 -5.35 9.99
C VAL A 309 28.01 -6.56 10.76
N VAL A 310 27.77 -7.66 10.04
CA VAL A 310 27.19 -8.88 10.62
C VAL A 310 28.22 -10.02 10.56
N PRO A 311 28.46 -10.77 11.65
CA PRO A 311 29.45 -11.84 11.67
C PRO A 311 29.06 -13.03 10.77
N LEU A 312 30.02 -13.61 10.05
CA LEU A 312 29.78 -14.72 9.11
C LEU A 312 29.52 -16.07 9.80
N ARG A 313 29.91 -16.22 11.08
CA ARG A 313 29.78 -17.45 11.89
C ARG A 313 30.20 -18.75 11.17
N GLY A 314 31.26 -18.68 10.37
CA GLY A 314 31.81 -19.82 9.64
C GLY A 314 31.16 -20.13 8.30
N ALA A 315 30.12 -19.40 7.88
CA ALA A 315 29.54 -19.51 6.54
C ALA A 315 30.31 -18.66 5.52
N SER A 316 30.42 -19.16 4.28
CA SER A 316 30.98 -18.39 3.16
C SER A 316 29.98 -17.30 2.72
N VAL A 317 30.48 -16.16 2.25
CA VAL A 317 29.64 -15.07 1.70
C VAL A 317 28.77 -15.57 0.55
N ASP A 318 29.27 -16.49 -0.26
CA ASP A 318 28.56 -17.06 -1.41
C ASP A 318 27.38 -17.98 -0.99
N ASP A 319 27.50 -18.59 0.19
CA ASP A 319 26.49 -19.46 0.78
C ASP A 319 25.48 -18.67 1.64
N LEU A 320 25.69 -17.37 1.81
CA LEU A 320 24.84 -16.51 2.62
C LEU A 320 23.86 -15.70 1.79
N ARG A 321 22.76 -15.34 2.45
CA ARG A 321 21.73 -14.46 1.93
C ARG A 321 21.41 -13.40 2.98
N ALA A 322 21.45 -12.13 2.61
CA ALA A 322 20.96 -11.06 3.47
C ALA A 322 19.48 -10.81 3.21
N ASP A 323 18.67 -11.00 4.24
CA ASP A 323 17.25 -10.67 4.27
C ASP A 323 17.07 -9.35 5.02
N VAL A 324 16.62 -8.30 4.32
CA VAL A 324 16.33 -7.00 4.91
C VAL A 324 14.83 -6.88 5.17
N PHE A 325 14.43 -6.44 6.37
CA PHE A 325 13.03 -6.34 6.79
C PHE A 325 12.80 -5.23 7.84
N ASP A 326 11.54 -4.91 8.13
CA ASP A 326 11.16 -3.91 9.15
C ASP A 326 10.76 -4.64 10.45
N ALA A 327 11.20 -4.14 11.61
CA ALA A 327 10.96 -4.73 12.93
C ALA A 327 9.46 -4.94 13.25
N ASP A 328 8.57 -4.12 12.68
CA ASP A 328 7.11 -4.19 12.92
C ASP A 328 6.37 -5.17 11.97
N SER A 329 7.10 -5.92 11.12
CA SER A 329 6.51 -6.89 10.19
C SER A 329 6.18 -8.22 10.87
N ALA A 330 5.00 -8.79 10.58
CA ALA A 330 4.57 -10.09 11.10
C ALA A 330 5.56 -11.24 10.77
N GLU A 331 5.52 -12.29 11.61
CA GLU A 331 6.39 -13.47 11.53
C GLU A 331 6.47 -14.07 10.11
N PRO A 332 7.66 -14.55 9.69
CA PRO A 332 7.86 -15.10 8.36
C PRO A 332 7.01 -16.37 8.13
N ALA A 333 6.59 -16.57 6.87
CA ALA A 333 5.77 -17.70 6.47
C ALA A 333 6.38 -19.05 6.88
N ALA A 334 5.53 -19.99 7.29
CA ALA A 334 5.91 -21.32 7.78
C ALA A 334 6.57 -22.22 6.73
N SER A 335 6.50 -21.85 5.44
CA SER A 335 7.15 -22.56 4.33
C SER A 335 7.67 -21.58 3.27
N ASP A 336 8.75 -21.98 2.58
CA ASP A 336 9.35 -21.19 1.50
C ASP A 336 8.40 -21.01 0.30
N THR A 337 7.46 -21.95 0.08
CA THR A 337 6.51 -21.92 -1.03
C THR A 337 5.42 -20.87 -0.84
N ASP A 338 4.92 -20.70 0.39
CA ASP A 338 3.93 -19.66 0.71
C ASP A 338 4.57 -18.27 0.63
N LEU A 339 5.80 -18.13 1.13
CA LEU A 339 6.57 -16.90 1.01
C LEU A 339 6.78 -16.50 -0.46
N LEU A 340 7.14 -17.45 -1.33
CA LEU A 340 7.27 -17.23 -2.77
C LEU A 340 5.96 -16.80 -3.42
N ARG A 341 4.83 -17.39 -3.02
CA ARG A 341 3.50 -17.04 -3.52
C ARG A 341 3.12 -15.60 -3.15
N GLN A 342 3.27 -15.20 -1.89
CA GLN A 342 3.01 -13.84 -1.43
C GLN A 342 3.89 -12.80 -2.14
N ARG A 343 5.16 -13.13 -2.36
CA ARG A 343 6.11 -12.26 -3.07
C ARG A 343 5.76 -12.08 -4.55
N ARG A 344 5.34 -13.15 -5.24
CA ARG A 344 4.81 -13.06 -6.60
C ARG A 344 3.56 -12.17 -6.64
N ALA A 345 2.64 -12.36 -5.70
CA ALA A 345 1.46 -11.52 -5.59
C ALA A 345 1.81 -10.03 -5.44
N GLN A 346 2.78 -9.73 -4.59
CA GLN A 346 3.26 -8.36 -4.38
C GLN A 346 3.86 -7.75 -5.65
N LEU A 347 4.76 -8.47 -6.32
CA LEU A 347 5.40 -8.01 -7.57
C LEU A 347 4.37 -7.76 -8.68
N VAL A 348 3.41 -8.67 -8.84
CA VAL A 348 2.35 -8.55 -9.85
C VAL A 348 1.45 -7.36 -9.53
N LEU A 349 1.06 -7.18 -8.27
CA LEU A 349 0.23 -6.07 -7.83
C LEU A 349 0.93 -4.71 -8.00
N SER A 350 2.22 -4.61 -7.68
CA SER A 350 2.99 -3.38 -7.85
C SER A 350 3.13 -2.99 -9.32
N GLU A 351 3.55 -3.93 -10.18
CA GLU A 351 3.73 -3.68 -11.61
C GLU A 351 2.39 -3.42 -12.33
N TRP A 352 1.33 -4.14 -11.96
CA TRP A 352 0.00 -3.88 -12.49
C TRP A 352 -0.50 -2.48 -12.13
N ARG A 353 -0.42 -2.08 -10.86
CA ARG A 353 -0.91 -0.75 -10.44
C ARG A 353 -0.12 0.37 -11.09
N ARG A 354 1.18 0.18 -11.29
CA ARG A 354 2.05 1.10 -12.04
C ARG A 354 1.60 1.21 -13.49
N THR A 355 1.35 0.08 -14.13
CA THR A 355 0.83 0.02 -15.51
C THR A 355 -0.56 0.65 -15.64
N ALA A 356 -1.45 0.41 -14.67
CA ALA A 356 -2.78 1.00 -14.63
C ALA A 356 -2.72 2.52 -14.43
N ALA A 357 -1.77 3.02 -13.66
CA ALA A 357 -1.54 4.46 -13.50
C ALA A 357 -0.92 5.07 -14.78
N GLU A 358 0.05 4.42 -15.41
CA GLU A 358 0.63 4.87 -16.68
C GLU A 358 -0.40 4.94 -17.81
N SER A 359 -1.31 3.96 -17.91
CA SER A 359 -2.38 3.99 -18.91
C SER A 359 -3.38 5.14 -18.72
N ARG A 360 -3.45 5.70 -17.51
CA ARG A 360 -4.25 6.91 -17.20
C ARG A 360 -3.52 8.20 -17.50
N LEU A 361 -2.18 8.21 -17.43
CA LEU A 361 -1.34 9.36 -17.70
C LEU A 361 -0.96 9.49 -19.18
N SER A 362 -0.72 8.36 -19.84
CA SER A 362 -0.26 8.29 -21.22
C SER A 362 -1.13 7.34 -22.03
N ARG A 363 -1.44 7.73 -23.27
CA ARG A 363 -2.04 6.83 -24.28
C ARG A 363 -1.02 5.83 -24.85
N SER A 364 0.25 5.86 -24.39
CA SER A 364 1.31 4.98 -24.90
C SER A 364 1.12 3.54 -24.44
N LEU A 365 0.36 2.77 -25.24
CA LEU A 365 0.21 1.33 -25.07
C LEU A 365 1.56 0.60 -25.07
N ARG A 366 2.57 1.12 -25.78
CA ARG A 366 3.91 0.51 -25.85
C ARG A 366 4.65 0.51 -24.51
N ALA A 367 4.58 1.61 -23.75
CA ALA A 367 5.25 1.69 -22.45
C ALA A 367 4.61 0.73 -21.43
N ARG A 368 3.27 0.73 -21.39
CA ARG A 368 2.46 -0.23 -20.64
C ARG A 368 2.83 -1.68 -20.99
N ASN A 369 2.79 -2.03 -22.28
CA ASN A 369 3.05 -3.39 -22.73
C ASN A 369 4.48 -3.83 -22.44
N ARG A 370 5.47 -2.93 -22.60
CA ARG A 370 6.87 -3.24 -22.30
C ARG A 370 7.08 -3.67 -20.83
N ARG A 371 6.41 -3.05 -19.86
CA ARG A 371 6.54 -3.43 -18.44
C ARG A 371 5.85 -4.74 -18.12
N LEU A 372 4.64 -4.93 -18.62
CA LEU A 372 3.94 -6.20 -18.47
C LEU A 372 4.70 -7.37 -19.12
N VAL A 373 5.37 -7.14 -20.26
CA VAL A 373 6.26 -8.14 -20.88
C VAL A 373 7.46 -8.48 -19.98
N ARG A 374 8.13 -7.48 -19.38
CA ARG A 374 9.21 -7.76 -18.42
C ARG A 374 8.72 -8.53 -17.19
N LEU A 375 7.50 -8.25 -16.73
CA LEU A 375 6.87 -9.01 -15.66
C LEU A 375 6.67 -10.48 -16.07
N LEU A 376 6.21 -10.73 -17.30
CA LEU A 376 6.08 -12.09 -17.83
C LEU A 376 7.40 -12.85 -17.88
N ASP A 377 8.51 -12.16 -18.19
CA ASP A 377 9.85 -12.76 -18.19
C ASP A 377 10.32 -13.09 -16.76
N ALA A 378 10.10 -12.19 -15.81
CA ALA A 378 10.49 -12.38 -14.41
C ALA A 378 9.72 -13.51 -13.70
N LEU A 379 8.52 -13.84 -14.18
CA LEU A 379 7.65 -14.86 -13.59
C LEU A 379 7.91 -16.28 -14.14
N ALA A 380 8.78 -16.44 -15.14
CA ALA A 380 9.03 -17.74 -15.75
C ALA A 380 9.90 -18.69 -14.88
N PRO A 381 9.66 -20.02 -14.93
CA PRO A 381 8.43 -20.69 -15.35
C PRO A 381 7.42 -20.76 -14.19
N SER A 382 6.18 -20.34 -14.44
CA SER A 382 5.06 -20.50 -13.50
C SER A 382 3.87 -21.14 -14.22
N THR A 383 3.39 -22.27 -13.73
CA THR A 383 2.14 -22.90 -14.16
C THR A 383 1.01 -22.52 -13.20
N GLY A 384 -0.18 -22.29 -13.74
CA GLY A 384 -1.37 -21.91 -12.94
C GLY A 384 -1.36 -20.46 -12.43
N PRO A 385 -2.25 -20.15 -11.46
CA PRO A 385 -2.39 -18.81 -10.92
C PRO A 385 -1.15 -18.40 -10.12
N LEU A 386 -0.73 -17.13 -10.28
CA LEU A 386 0.49 -16.62 -9.64
C LEU A 386 0.37 -16.52 -8.12
N PHE A 387 -0.87 -16.42 -7.64
CA PHE A 387 -1.31 -16.37 -6.24
C PHE A 387 -2.81 -16.68 -6.17
N HIS A 388 -3.33 -17.00 -4.98
CA HIS A 388 -4.74 -17.30 -4.73
C HIS A 388 -5.65 -16.17 -5.22
N GLY A 389 -6.57 -16.51 -6.13
CA GLY A 389 -7.49 -15.54 -6.76
C GLY A 389 -6.83 -14.54 -7.72
N GLY A 390 -5.53 -14.71 -7.98
CA GLY A 390 -4.75 -13.89 -8.90
C GLY A 390 -4.75 -14.39 -10.34
N PRO A 391 -4.34 -13.53 -11.29
CA PRO A 391 -4.20 -13.93 -12.68
C PRO A 391 -3.11 -15.00 -12.84
N ALA A 392 -3.28 -15.85 -13.84
CA ALA A 392 -2.22 -16.68 -14.38
C ALA A 392 -1.31 -15.87 -15.31
N ARG A 393 -0.17 -16.46 -15.70
CA ARG A 393 0.75 -15.84 -16.66
C ARG A 393 0.08 -15.55 -18.00
N GLU A 394 -0.77 -16.47 -18.46
CA GLU A 394 -1.56 -16.33 -19.69
C GLU A 394 -2.54 -15.16 -19.63
N ASP A 395 -3.20 -14.91 -18.49
CA ASP A 395 -4.07 -13.74 -18.33
C ASP A 395 -3.30 -12.41 -18.50
N ILE A 396 -2.06 -12.35 -18.00
CA ILE A 396 -1.20 -11.17 -18.19
C ILE A 396 -0.76 -11.07 -19.65
N ALA A 397 -0.43 -12.18 -20.31
CA ALA A 397 -0.08 -12.19 -21.74
C ALA A 397 -1.25 -11.71 -22.61
N ASP A 398 -2.46 -12.20 -22.34
CA ASP A 398 -3.68 -11.76 -23.00
C ASP A 398 -3.94 -10.27 -22.75
N LEU A 399 -3.63 -9.76 -21.55
CA LEU A 399 -3.75 -8.34 -21.25
C LEU A 399 -2.77 -7.48 -22.05
N VAL A 400 -1.53 -7.94 -22.27
CA VAL A 400 -0.55 -7.29 -23.15
C VAL A 400 -1.07 -7.22 -24.58
N ASN A 401 -1.73 -8.29 -25.02
CA ASN A 401 -2.34 -8.39 -26.35
C ASN A 401 -3.71 -7.70 -26.45
N GLY A 402 -4.20 -7.10 -25.36
CA GLY A 402 -5.44 -6.32 -25.31
C GLY A 402 -6.72 -7.13 -25.11
N GLY A 403 -6.64 -8.41 -24.77
CA GLY A 403 -7.77 -9.34 -24.71
C GLY A 403 -8.20 -9.83 -23.32
N SER A 404 -7.45 -9.56 -22.24
CA SER A 404 -7.80 -10.14 -20.93
C SER A 404 -8.99 -9.44 -20.25
N ASN A 405 -9.96 -10.24 -19.81
CA ASN A 405 -11.10 -9.83 -19.00
C ASN A 405 -11.00 -10.31 -17.54
N HIS A 406 -9.82 -10.71 -17.08
CA HIS A 406 -9.67 -11.26 -15.74
C HIS A 406 -10.13 -10.22 -14.67
N PRO A 407 -11.10 -10.54 -13.79
CA PRO A 407 -11.72 -9.59 -12.85
C PRO A 407 -10.73 -8.90 -11.90
N TRP A 408 -9.59 -9.54 -11.63
CA TRP A 408 -8.53 -8.98 -10.80
C TRP A 408 -8.00 -7.63 -11.32
N PHE A 409 -7.88 -7.46 -12.65
CA PHE A 409 -7.37 -6.22 -13.22
C PHE A 409 -8.32 -5.04 -12.97
N SER A 410 -9.62 -5.25 -13.09
CA SER A 410 -10.62 -4.18 -12.90
C SER A 410 -10.79 -3.79 -11.43
N THR A 411 -10.81 -4.77 -10.53
CA THR A 411 -10.97 -4.55 -9.07
C THR A 411 -9.80 -3.79 -8.45
N THR A 412 -8.58 -4.03 -8.93
CA THR A 412 -7.36 -3.39 -8.41
C THR A 412 -7.02 -2.05 -9.07
N ALA A 413 -7.56 -1.76 -10.26
CA ALA A 413 -7.26 -0.52 -11.00
C ALA A 413 -7.71 0.76 -10.27
N ALA A 414 -8.80 0.71 -9.49
CA ALA A 414 -9.30 1.87 -8.75
C ALA A 414 -8.32 2.39 -7.68
N ALA A 415 -7.46 1.51 -7.14
CA ALA A 415 -6.46 1.83 -6.14
C ALA A 415 -5.25 2.62 -6.69
N GLY A 416 -5.14 2.78 -8.02
CA GLY A 416 -4.04 3.52 -8.66
C GLY A 416 -4.15 5.05 -8.57
N GLY A 417 -5.17 5.62 -7.90
CA GLY A 417 -5.36 7.07 -7.80
C GLY A 417 -4.15 7.83 -7.24
N PRO A 418 -3.64 7.47 -6.05
CA PRO A 418 -2.42 8.07 -5.49
C PRO A 418 -1.20 7.94 -6.40
N LEU A 419 -1.04 6.77 -7.03
CA LEU A 419 0.06 6.48 -7.96
C LEU A 419 0.06 7.33 -9.23
N VAL A 420 -1.11 7.74 -9.70
CA VAL A 420 -1.23 8.59 -10.90
C VAL A 420 -0.61 9.96 -10.63
N ALA A 421 -0.77 10.52 -9.43
CA ALA A 421 -0.17 11.81 -9.08
C ALA A 421 1.36 11.73 -8.96
N GLU A 422 1.87 10.64 -8.40
CA GLU A 422 3.31 10.39 -8.28
C GLU A 422 4.02 10.19 -9.60
N LEU A 423 3.48 9.31 -10.44
CA LEU A 423 4.11 9.07 -11.74
C LEU A 423 4.14 10.35 -12.54
N ALA A 424 3.10 11.19 -12.46
CA ALA A 424 3.12 12.52 -13.06
C ALA A 424 4.25 13.41 -12.50
N ALA A 425 4.50 13.37 -11.19
CA ALA A 425 5.62 14.07 -10.56
C ALA A 425 6.98 13.61 -11.13
N ALA A 426 7.14 12.30 -11.30
CA ALA A 426 8.36 11.72 -11.88
C ALA A 426 8.50 11.96 -13.40
N TYR A 427 7.39 12.26 -14.09
CA TYR A 427 7.34 12.60 -15.52
C TYR A 427 7.58 14.08 -15.79
N ASP A 428 7.67 14.92 -14.77
CA ASP A 428 7.95 16.35 -14.90
C ASP A 428 9.42 16.62 -14.53
N PRO A 429 10.37 16.50 -15.48
CA PRO A 429 11.75 16.92 -15.26
C PRO A 429 11.79 18.45 -15.37
N HIS A 430 11.60 19.14 -14.25
CA HIS A 430 12.21 20.46 -14.10
C HIS A 430 13.70 20.30 -13.83
#